data_AF-A0A814G0V3-F1
#
_entry.id   AF-A0A814G0V3-F1
#
_cell.length_a   1.000
_cell.length_b   1.000
_cell.length_c   1.000
_cell.angle_alpha   90.00
_cell.angle_beta   90.00
_cell.angle_gamma   90.00
#
_symmetry.space_group_name_H-M   'P 1'
#
loop_
_entity.id
_entity.type
_entity.pdbx_description
1 polymer ?
#
loop_
_entity_poly.entity_id
_entity_poly.type
_entity_poly.pdbx_seq_one_letter_code
_entity_poly.pdbx_strand_id
1 'polypeptide(L)'
;RKIIRSSEENYNLTTEKFLIEPSYTHWTIGYLLSLRGAQMLIDEKPLSKILPVDEYLPIMYDRHPNLEWKKYFQQRKLKAYAFHPQILTPTHYFGEPNYVSDTENTTILNINKDIIRPKSFEIDVDNLVHNNLTLNMLDKNTLIKDEL
;
A
#
# COMPACT_ATOMS: atom_id res chain seq x y z
N ARG A 1 -9.95 -11.04 9.01
CA ARG A 1 -10.67 -10.15 8.07
C ARG A 1 -11.89 -9.55 8.74
N LYS A 2 -11.86 -8.25 9.03
CA LYS A 2 -12.90 -7.53 9.78
C LYS A 2 -14.29 -7.71 9.16
N ILE A 3 -15.29 -7.95 10.00
CA ILE A 3 -16.71 -7.93 9.60
C ILE A 3 -17.03 -6.53 9.12
N ILE A 4 -17.48 -6.40 7.86
CA ILE A 4 -17.98 -5.12 7.34
C ILE A 4 -19.32 -4.87 8.02
N ARG A 5 -19.32 -3.95 8.99
CA ARG A 5 -20.53 -3.51 9.65
C ARG A 5 -21.21 -2.51 8.73
N SER A 6 -22.25 -2.97 8.06
CA SER A 6 -23.05 -2.15 7.15
C SER A 6 -23.51 -0.84 7.78
N SER A 7 -23.68 -0.77 9.10
CA SER A 7 -24.08 0.44 9.84
C SER A 7 -23.03 1.56 9.92
N GLU A 8 -21.76 1.31 9.57
CA GLU A 8 -20.66 2.29 9.66
C GLU A 8 -20.27 2.88 8.29
N GLU A 9 -20.77 2.31 7.19
CA GLU A 9 -20.64 2.91 5.87
C GLU A 9 -21.73 3.97 5.70
N ASN A 10 -21.32 5.23 5.49
CA ASN A 10 -22.25 6.25 5.03
C ASN A 10 -22.68 5.88 3.61
N TYR A 11 -23.77 5.13 3.47
CA TYR A 11 -24.49 4.93 2.22
C TYR A 11 -25.17 6.24 1.81
N ASN A 12 -24.39 7.30 1.61
CA ASN A 12 -24.80 8.37 0.75
C ASN A 12 -24.86 7.74 -0.65
N LEU A 13 -26.00 7.11 -0.95
CA LEU A 13 -26.31 6.44 -2.21
C LEU A 13 -26.05 7.45 -3.33
N THR A 14 -24.95 7.30 -4.04
CA THR A 14 -24.63 8.19 -5.16
C THR A 14 -25.29 7.65 -6.42
N THR A 15 -26.28 8.40 -6.91
CA THR A 15 -26.80 8.52 -8.30
C THR A 15 -27.29 7.27 -9.07
N GLU A 16 -26.87 6.05 -8.75
CA GLU A 16 -27.16 4.81 -9.49
C GLU A 16 -27.53 3.70 -8.49
N LYS A 17 -28.51 2.85 -8.84
CA LYS A 17 -29.18 1.90 -7.92
C LYS A 17 -28.25 0.89 -7.20
N PHE A 18 -27.00 0.73 -7.67
CA PHE A 18 -26.08 -0.31 -7.19
C PHE A 18 -24.67 0.21 -6.85
N LEU A 19 -24.44 1.53 -6.79
CA LEU A 19 -23.13 2.09 -6.50
C LEU A 19 -23.14 2.92 -5.21
N ILE A 20 -22.07 2.79 -4.43
CA ILE A 20 -21.84 3.54 -3.20
C ILE A 20 -20.44 4.13 -3.20
N GLU A 21 -20.22 5.19 -2.41
CA GLU A 21 -18.87 5.67 -2.12
C GLU A 21 -18.28 4.86 -0.96
N PRO A 22 -17.19 4.10 -1.16
CA PRO A 22 -16.61 3.29 -0.11
C PRO A 22 -15.90 4.17 0.94
N SER A 23 -16.01 3.80 2.21
CA SER A 23 -15.21 4.39 3.29
C SER A 23 -13.83 3.73 3.41
N TYR A 24 -13.72 2.49 2.94
CA TYR A 24 -12.51 1.69 3.03
C TYR A 24 -12.42 0.69 1.88
N THR A 25 -11.20 0.26 1.54
CA THR A 25 -10.95 -0.67 0.45
C THR A 25 -10.42 -1.99 1.00
N HIS A 26 -11.32 -2.92 1.23
CA HIS A 26 -10.97 -4.28 1.63
C HIS A 26 -10.77 -5.14 0.38
N TRP A 27 -9.60 -5.78 0.29
CA TRP A 27 -9.22 -6.75 -0.73
C TRP A 27 -8.99 -6.21 -2.13
N THR A 28 -7.85 -6.60 -2.67
CA THR A 28 -7.41 -6.25 -4.02
C THR A 28 -7.89 -7.26 -5.07
N ILE A 29 -9.12 -7.79 -4.96
CA ILE A 29 -9.60 -8.84 -5.90
C ILE A 29 -9.76 -8.30 -7.32
N GLY A 30 -10.26 -7.08 -7.48
CA GLY A 30 -10.39 -6.46 -8.79
C GLY A 30 -10.81 -5.00 -8.72
N TYR A 31 -10.19 -4.17 -9.56
CA TYR A 31 -10.54 -2.77 -9.75
C TYR A 31 -10.68 -2.46 -11.23
N LEU A 32 -11.61 -1.57 -11.53
CA LEU A 32 -11.66 -0.86 -12.80
C LEU A 32 -11.09 0.52 -12.55
N LEU A 33 -10.02 0.86 -13.28
CA LEU A 33 -9.31 2.11 -13.11
C LEU A 33 -9.35 2.88 -14.43
N SER A 34 -9.88 4.10 -14.39
CA SER A 34 -9.76 5.01 -15.53
C SER A 34 -8.31 5.46 -15.70
N LEU A 35 -7.91 5.82 -16.93
CA LEU A 35 -6.59 6.39 -17.19
C LEU A 35 -6.28 7.59 -16.28
N ARG A 36 -7.26 8.48 -16.11
CA ARG A 36 -7.15 9.63 -15.20
C ARG A 36 -6.94 9.20 -13.76
N GLY A 37 -7.70 8.21 -13.29
CA GLY A 37 -7.54 7.66 -11.94
C GLY A 37 -6.14 7.07 -11.73
N ALA A 38 -5.63 6.31 -12.71
CA ALA A 38 -4.27 5.78 -12.67
C ALA A 38 -3.21 6.88 -12.58
N GLN A 39 -3.35 7.94 -13.38
CA GLN A 39 -2.45 9.08 -13.34
C GLN A 39 -2.44 9.74 -11.96
N MET A 40 -3.63 9.97 -11.37
CA MET A 40 -3.75 10.56 -10.04
C MET A 40 -3.07 9.74 -8.93
N LEU A 41 -3.09 8.41 -9.05
CA LEU A 41 -2.36 7.53 -8.12
C LEU A 41 -0.85 7.67 -8.31
N ILE A 42 -0.35 7.63 -9.54
CA ILE A 42 1.09 7.67 -9.81
C ILE A 42 1.70 9.05 -9.49
N ASP A 43 0.95 10.14 -9.72
CA ASP A 43 1.39 11.52 -9.47
C ASP A 43 1.72 11.79 -8.00
N GLU A 44 1.12 11.03 -7.07
CA GLU A 44 1.44 11.09 -5.64
C GLU A 44 2.73 10.36 -5.24
N LYS A 45 3.42 9.75 -6.21
CA LYS A 45 4.70 9.05 -6.04
C LYS A 45 4.67 8.00 -4.90
N PRO A 46 3.70 7.08 -4.89
CA PRO A 46 3.48 6.16 -3.77
C PRO A 46 4.69 5.25 -3.48
N LEU A 47 5.52 4.93 -4.49
CA LEU A 47 6.72 4.11 -4.30
C LEU A 47 7.78 4.76 -3.40
N SER A 48 7.78 6.10 -3.30
CA SER A 48 8.65 6.83 -2.37
C SER A 48 8.08 6.91 -0.94
N LYS A 49 6.83 6.47 -0.74
CA LYS A 49 6.02 6.58 0.48
C LYS A 49 5.34 5.23 0.74
N ILE A 50 6.14 4.18 0.88
CA ILE A 50 5.67 2.79 0.97
C ILE A 50 4.53 2.69 2.00
N LEU A 51 3.33 2.41 1.52
CA LEU A 51 2.12 2.25 2.31
C LEU A 51 1.31 1.08 1.73
N PRO A 52 0.71 0.23 2.57
CA PRO A 52 -0.20 -0.81 2.10
C PRO A 52 -1.31 -0.24 1.22
N VAL A 53 -1.68 -0.96 0.17
CA VAL A 53 -2.63 -0.49 -0.85
C VAL A 53 -4.03 -0.22 -0.28
N ASP A 54 -4.44 -1.02 0.70
CA ASP A 54 -5.70 -0.90 1.44
C ASP A 54 -5.77 0.36 2.31
N GLU A 55 -4.62 0.93 2.69
CA GLU A 55 -4.54 2.24 3.36
C GLU A 55 -4.33 3.39 2.37
N TYR A 56 -3.56 3.14 1.32
CA TYR A 56 -3.27 4.14 0.29
C TYR A 56 -4.51 4.56 -0.49
N LEU A 57 -5.34 3.61 -0.94
CA LEU A 57 -6.53 3.95 -1.71
C LEU A 57 -7.52 4.83 -0.93
N PRO A 58 -7.90 4.51 0.33
CA PRO A 58 -8.73 5.41 1.15
C PRO A 58 -8.12 6.78 1.42
N ILE A 59 -6.79 6.89 1.46
CA ILE A 59 -6.16 8.21 1.52
C ILE A 59 -6.43 8.98 0.22
N MET A 60 -6.28 8.34 -0.94
CA MET A 60 -6.42 8.98 -2.25
C MET A 60 -7.85 9.44 -2.58
N TYR A 61 -8.87 8.76 -2.05
CA TYR A 61 -10.26 9.22 -2.10
C TYR A 61 -10.73 9.94 -0.81
N ASP A 62 -9.78 10.38 0.02
CA ASP A 62 -9.94 11.25 1.19
C ASP A 62 -10.80 10.71 2.36
N ARG A 63 -10.98 9.39 2.46
CA ARG A 63 -11.80 8.74 3.51
C ARG A 63 -11.00 8.08 4.64
N HIS A 64 -9.68 7.99 4.52
CA HIS A 64 -8.84 7.37 5.54
C HIS A 64 -8.89 8.11 6.90
N PRO A 65 -8.98 7.41 8.05
CA PRO A 65 -9.09 8.05 9.36
C PRO A 65 -7.76 8.60 9.91
N ASN A 66 -6.62 8.00 9.53
CA ASN A 66 -5.31 8.41 10.04
C ASN A 66 -4.79 9.69 9.36
N LEU A 67 -4.84 10.82 10.09
CA LEU A 67 -4.37 12.12 9.61
C LEU A 67 -2.84 12.17 9.42
N GLU A 68 -2.08 11.44 10.24
CA GLU A 68 -0.62 11.39 10.14
C GLU A 68 -0.14 10.76 8.84
N TRP A 69 -0.91 9.83 8.27
CA TRP A 69 -0.59 9.24 6.98
C TRP A 69 -1.06 10.12 5.82
N LYS A 70 -2.26 10.71 5.95
CA LYS A 70 -2.82 11.62 4.94
C LYS A 70 -1.91 12.81 4.64
N LYS A 71 -1.11 13.29 5.59
CA LYS A 71 -0.21 14.44 5.38
C LYS A 71 0.84 14.21 4.28
N TYR A 72 1.18 12.95 4.00
CA TYR A 72 2.14 12.60 2.95
C TYR A 72 1.53 12.57 1.54
N PHE A 73 0.20 12.66 1.41
CA PHE A 73 -0.52 12.55 0.14
C PHE A 73 -1.49 13.71 -0.01
N GLN A 74 -1.19 14.69 -0.87
CA GLN A 74 -1.90 15.98 -0.88
C GLN A 74 -3.03 16.02 -1.89
N GLN A 75 -2.89 15.35 -3.03
CA GLN A 75 -3.85 15.32 -4.14
C GLN A 75 -4.90 14.22 -3.98
N ARG A 76 -5.65 14.28 -2.89
CA ARG A 76 -6.68 13.30 -2.51
C ARG A 76 -8.02 13.57 -3.21
N LYS A 77 -8.01 13.52 -4.55
CA LYS A 77 -9.18 13.85 -5.40
C LYS A 77 -9.77 12.64 -6.14
N LEU A 78 -9.28 11.45 -5.85
CA LEU A 78 -9.73 10.23 -6.52
C LEU A 78 -11.21 10.00 -6.20
N LYS A 79 -12.03 9.75 -7.22
CA LYS A 79 -13.41 9.28 -7.02
C LYS A 79 -13.40 7.76 -6.98
N ALA A 80 -14.01 7.18 -5.96
CA ALA A 80 -14.11 5.75 -5.78
C ALA A 80 -15.58 5.33 -5.66
N TYR A 81 -15.91 4.18 -6.25
CA TYR A 81 -17.23 3.58 -6.20
C TYR A 81 -17.09 2.08 -5.94
N ALA A 82 -18.04 1.53 -5.20
CA ALA A 82 -18.17 0.10 -4.95
C ALA A 82 -19.59 -0.37 -5.24
N PHE A 83 -19.74 -1.65 -5.59
CA PHE A 83 -21.05 -2.25 -5.79
C PHE A 83 -21.75 -2.53 -4.46
N HIS A 84 -23.05 -2.20 -4.39
CA HIS A 84 -23.94 -2.57 -3.30
C HIS A 84 -25.23 -3.19 -3.86
N PRO A 85 -25.59 -4.44 -3.50
CA PRO A 85 -24.87 -5.33 -2.58
C PRO A 85 -23.53 -5.83 -3.15
N GLN A 86 -22.65 -6.33 -2.28
CA GLN A 86 -21.33 -6.86 -2.68
C GLN A 86 -21.49 -8.04 -3.65
N ILE A 87 -20.70 -8.04 -4.72
CA ILE A 87 -20.70 -9.11 -5.72
C ILE A 87 -19.97 -10.36 -5.19
N LEU A 88 -18.90 -10.15 -4.43
CA LEU A 88 -18.06 -11.20 -3.86
C LEU A 88 -17.89 -10.96 -2.36
N THR A 89 -18.03 -12.02 -1.58
CA THR A 89 -17.86 -12.01 -0.13
C THR A 89 -17.03 -13.22 0.32
N PRO A 90 -16.25 -13.11 1.41
CA PRO A 90 -15.65 -14.27 2.05
C PRO A 90 -16.72 -15.29 2.46
N THR A 91 -16.33 -16.56 2.47
CA THR A 91 -17.12 -17.61 3.12
C THR A 91 -17.05 -17.53 4.64
N HIS A 92 -15.96 -16.99 5.21
CA HIS A 92 -15.75 -16.82 6.64
C HIS A 92 -15.05 -15.49 6.96
N TYR A 93 -15.50 -14.80 7.99
CA TYR A 93 -14.94 -13.56 8.53
C TYR A 93 -14.09 -13.80 9.79
N PHE A 94 -13.31 -12.79 10.20
CA PHE A 94 -12.52 -12.85 11.43
C PHE A 94 -13.40 -13.19 12.62
N GLY A 95 -12.95 -14.16 13.42
CA GLY A 95 -13.65 -14.60 14.63
C GLY A 95 -14.79 -15.58 14.38
N GLU A 96 -15.12 -15.91 13.13
CA GLU A 96 -16.08 -16.97 12.83
C GLU A 96 -15.46 -18.37 13.00
N PRO A 97 -16.26 -19.39 13.35
CA PRO A 97 -15.78 -20.76 13.41
C PRO A 97 -15.13 -21.18 12.08
N ASN A 98 -14.00 -21.89 12.15
CA ASN A 98 -13.22 -22.33 10.98
C ASN A 98 -12.61 -21.20 10.13
N TYR A 99 -12.63 -19.95 10.61
CA TYR A 99 -11.84 -18.88 9.99
C TYR A 99 -10.34 -19.20 10.11
N VAL A 100 -9.65 -19.24 8.96
CA VAL A 100 -8.20 -19.44 8.88
C VAL A 100 -7.58 -18.22 8.20
N SER A 101 -6.47 -17.73 8.76
CA SER A 101 -5.70 -16.63 8.19
C SER A 101 -4.22 -16.79 8.48
N ASP A 102 -3.42 -16.48 7.47
CA ASP A 102 -1.96 -16.40 7.49
C ASP A 102 -1.43 -15.04 7.97
N THR A 103 -2.28 -14.01 8.06
CA THR A 103 -1.87 -12.62 8.35
C THR A 103 -2.38 -12.07 9.69
N GLU A 104 -3.42 -12.64 10.30
CA GLU A 104 -4.14 -11.97 11.41
C GLU A 104 -3.83 -12.51 12.81
N ASN A 105 -2.97 -13.53 12.92
CA ASN A 105 -2.50 -14.08 14.19
C ASN A 105 -0.97 -13.96 14.32
N THR A 106 -0.46 -12.74 14.44
CA THR A 106 0.95 -12.55 14.83
C THR A 106 1.07 -12.70 16.34
N THR A 107 1.77 -13.74 16.80
CA THR A 107 2.26 -13.78 18.19
C THR A 107 3.23 -12.62 18.36
N ILE A 108 2.86 -11.60 19.14
CA ILE A 108 3.80 -10.56 19.54
C ILE A 108 4.89 -11.26 20.35
N LEU A 109 6.07 -11.44 19.75
CA LEU A 109 7.24 -11.86 20.50
C LEU A 109 7.50 -10.76 21.52
N ASN A 110 7.51 -11.10 22.81
CA ASN A 110 8.00 -10.19 23.84
C ASN A 110 9.49 -9.99 23.59
N ILE A 111 9.81 -8.97 22.80
CA ILE A 111 11.18 -8.54 22.60
C ILE A 111 11.61 -7.99 23.96
N ASN A 112 12.49 -8.71 24.67
CA ASN A 112 13.16 -8.16 25.84
C ASN A 112 13.68 -6.77 25.48
N LYS A 113 13.38 -5.77 26.31
CA LYS A 113 13.75 -4.36 26.10
C LYS A 113 15.27 -4.12 25.97
N ASP A 114 16.06 -5.17 26.15
CA ASP A 114 17.52 -5.19 26.06
C ASP A 114 18.06 -5.42 24.63
N ILE A 115 17.19 -5.62 23.63
CA ILE A 115 17.64 -5.56 22.24
C ILE A 115 17.90 -4.09 21.90
N ILE A 116 19.17 -3.70 21.99
CA ILE A 116 19.71 -2.45 21.47
C ILE A 116 19.21 -2.31 20.03
N ARG A 117 18.27 -1.39 19.79
CA ARG A 117 17.89 -1.04 18.42
C ARG A 117 19.18 -0.63 17.71
N PRO A 118 19.59 -1.31 16.62
CA PRO A 118 20.71 -0.81 15.83
C PRO A 118 20.35 0.62 15.42
N LYS A 119 21.30 1.54 15.62
CA LYS A 119 21.17 2.93 15.16
C LYS A 119 20.68 2.87 13.71
N SER A 120 19.64 3.64 13.41
CA SER A 120 19.11 3.80 12.05
C SER A 120 20.26 3.92 11.07
N PHE A 121 20.35 2.96 10.14
CA PHE A 121 21.33 3.02 9.08
C PHE A 121 20.80 4.02 8.05
N GLU A 122 21.33 5.24 8.07
CA GLU A 122 21.09 6.18 6.97
C GLU A 122 21.82 5.66 5.75
N ILE A 123 21.05 5.21 4.76
CA ILE A 123 21.60 4.87 3.44
C ILE A 123 21.77 6.20 2.71
N ASP A 124 23.02 6.64 2.58
CA ASP A 124 23.38 7.75 1.71
C ASP A 124 23.25 7.31 0.25
N VAL A 125 22.11 7.65 -0.34
CA VAL A 125 21.75 7.29 -1.71
C VAL A 125 22.71 7.95 -2.72
N ASP A 126 23.27 9.11 -2.39
CA ASP A 126 24.18 9.85 -3.26
C ASP A 126 25.55 9.16 -3.34
N ASN A 127 26.04 8.61 -2.23
CA ASN A 127 27.26 7.80 -2.19
C ASN A 127 27.14 6.48 -2.95
N LEU A 128 25.97 5.84 -2.92
CA LEU A 128 25.70 4.60 -3.69
C LEU A 128 25.69 4.84 -5.20
N VAL A 129 25.17 5.99 -5.65
CA VAL A 129 25.18 6.36 -7.07
C VAL A 129 26.61 6.71 -7.53
N HIS A 130 27.38 7.44 -6.72
CA HIS A 130 28.77 7.78 -7.05
C HIS A 130 29.69 6.55 -7.14
N ASN A 131 29.53 5.58 -6.22
CA ASN A 131 30.32 4.35 -6.21
C ASN A 131 29.96 3.39 -7.36
N ASN A 132 28.70 3.32 -7.78
CA ASN A 132 28.30 2.54 -8.95
C ASN A 132 28.70 3.18 -10.28
N LEU A 133 28.82 4.51 -10.34
CA LEU A 133 29.38 5.21 -11.51
C LEU A 133 30.90 5.01 -11.64
N THR A 134 31.63 4.92 -10.52
CA THR A 134 33.07 4.64 -10.53
C THR A 134 33.38 3.19 -10.86
N LEU A 135 32.61 2.21 -10.37
CA LEU A 135 32.74 0.80 -10.77
C LEU A 135 32.50 0.59 -12.28
N ASN A 136 31.51 1.26 -12.86
CA ASN A 136 31.24 1.19 -14.31
C ASN A 136 32.28 1.95 -15.18
N MET A 137 33.12 2.80 -14.58
CA MET A 137 34.24 3.47 -15.26
C MET A 137 35.56 2.67 -15.18
N LEU A 138 35.68 1.73 -14.23
CA LEU A 138 36.86 0.88 -14.05
C LEU A 138 36.84 -0.40 -14.89
N ASP A 139 35.69 -0.79 -15.46
CA ASP A 139 35.51 -2.09 -16.12
C ASP A 139 35.61 -2.07 -17.66
N LYS A 140 36.10 -0.97 -18.25
CA LYS A 140 36.24 -0.84 -19.72
C LYS A 140 37.66 -0.95 -20.27
N ASN A 141 38.70 -1.07 -19.43
CA ASN A 141 40.10 -1.01 -19.88
C ASN A 141 40.99 -2.21 -19.50
N THR A 142 40.44 -3.36 -19.06
CA THR A 142 41.26 -4.47 -18.54
C THR A 142 41.00 -5.84 -19.17
N LEU A 143 40.72 -5.89 -20.47
CA LEU A 143 40.57 -7.16 -21.21
C LEU A 143 41.33 -7.16 -22.54
N ILE A 144 42.65 -6.95 -22.53
CA ILE A 144 43.56 -7.54 -23.53
C ILE A 144 44.91 -7.78 -22.86
N LYS A 145 45.44 -9.00 -23.05
CA LYS A 145 46.80 -9.52 -22.76
C LYS A 145 46.89 -10.44 -21.55
N ASP A 146 46.72 -11.74 -21.80
CA ASP A 146 47.79 -12.75 -21.72
C ASP A 146 47.20 -14.13 -21.35
N GLU A 147 46.88 -14.92 -22.37
CA GLU A 147 46.91 -16.38 -22.27
C GLU A 147 47.91 -16.89 -23.32
N LEU A 148 49.05 -17.37 -22.81
CA LEU A 148 49.90 -18.41 -23.39
C LEU A 148 49.40 -19.76 -22.85
#